data_AF-K0F082-F1
#
_entry.id   AF-K0F082-F1
#
_cell.length_a   1.000
_cell.length_b   1.000
_cell.length_c   1.000
_cell.angle_alpha   90.00
_cell.angle_beta   90.00
_cell.angle_gamma   90.00
#
_symmetry.space_group_name_H-M   'P 1'
#
loop_
_entity.id
_entity.type
_entity.pdbx_description
1 polymer ?
#
loop_
_entity_poly.entity_id
_entity_poly.type
_entity_poly.pdbx_seq_one_letter_code
_entity_poly.pdbx_strand_id
1 'polypeptide(L)'
;MNTVELRPVPLGTALVTPQRTPTRKPLCADRPDDWDLDTGTPDTWRNAIELCNACPLLEQCSELADSLTARGDVPRAMIWAGIPYDSTGKIVENLDRYRAAPLDHRRPLQIIRLGDRPSIGAAPVPVPHRHLVLGQALSPTRTSA
;
A
#
# COMPACT_ATOMS: atom_id res chain seq x y z
N MET A 1 -18.72 44.55 35.06
CA MET A 1 -19.07 44.70 33.63
C MET A 1 -18.08 43.88 32.81
N ASN A 2 -18.30 42.57 32.66
CA ASN A 2 -17.41 41.72 31.87
C ASN A 2 -18.26 41.03 30.80
N THR A 3 -18.30 41.60 29.60
CA THR A 3 -18.89 40.98 28.42
C THR A 3 -17.82 40.11 27.77
N VAL A 4 -18.02 38.79 27.82
CA VAL A 4 -17.17 37.82 27.12
C VAL A 4 -17.75 37.66 25.71
N GLU A 5 -17.05 38.20 24.71
CA GLU A 5 -17.35 37.96 23.30
C GLU A 5 -16.88 36.55 22.90
N LEU A 6 -17.82 35.71 22.48
CA LEU A 6 -17.56 34.42 21.86
C LEU A 6 -17.18 34.67 20.39
N ARG A 7 -15.87 34.60 20.07
CA ARG A 7 -15.40 34.68 18.68
C ARG A 7 -15.83 33.41 17.92
N PRO A 8 -16.41 33.53 16.71
CA PRO A 8 -16.75 32.38 15.88
C PRO A 8 -15.48 31.72 15.32
N VAL A 9 -15.39 30.40 15.47
CA VAL A 9 -14.36 29.56 14.85
C VAL A 9 -14.68 29.39 13.36
N PRO A 10 -13.76 29.71 12.43
CA PRO A 10 -14.00 29.51 11.01
C PRO A 10 -13.99 28.01 10.67
N LEU A 11 -15.11 27.52 10.13
CA LEU A 11 -15.19 26.24 9.43
C LEU A 11 -14.49 26.37 8.07
N GLY A 12 -13.16 26.25 8.08
CA GLY A 12 -12.34 26.21 6.88
C GLY A 12 -11.82 24.80 6.63
N THR A 13 -12.70 23.83 6.34
CA THR A 13 -12.30 22.51 5.85
C THR A 13 -11.89 22.65 4.39
N ALA A 14 -10.69 23.18 4.15
CA ALA A 14 -10.06 23.06 2.84
C ALA A 14 -9.72 21.58 2.64
N LEU A 15 -10.50 20.92 1.79
CA LEU A 15 -10.21 19.60 1.24
C LEU A 15 -8.88 19.72 0.48
N VAL A 16 -7.76 19.53 1.17
CA VAL A 16 -6.47 19.32 0.51
C VAL A 16 -6.56 17.95 -0.12
N THR A 17 -6.89 17.91 -1.40
CA THR A 17 -6.66 16.73 -2.23
C THR A 17 -5.14 16.55 -2.28
N PRO A 18 -4.58 15.45 -1.75
CA PRO A 18 -3.15 15.20 -1.89
C PRO A 18 -2.84 15.07 -3.38
N GLN A 19 -2.20 16.09 -3.93
CA GLN A 19 -1.71 16.11 -5.31
C GLN A 19 -0.77 14.93 -5.47
N ARG A 20 -1.15 13.94 -6.29
CA ARG A 20 -0.27 12.85 -6.71
C ARG A 20 0.87 13.46 -7.54
N THR A 21 1.98 13.80 -6.88
CA THR A 21 3.24 14.11 -7.57
C THR A 21 3.62 12.93 -8.46
N PRO A 22 4.24 13.19 -9.64
CA PRO A 22 4.60 12.16 -10.61
C PRO A 22 5.38 11.06 -9.89
N THR A 23 4.83 9.84 -9.94
CA THR A 23 5.35 8.67 -9.25
C THR A 23 6.75 8.38 -9.76
N ARG A 24 7.76 8.97 -9.11
CA ARG A 24 9.10 8.37 -9.14
C ARG A 24 8.86 6.96 -8.61
N LYS A 25 9.08 5.97 -9.47
CA LYS A 25 8.94 4.58 -9.07
C LYS A 25 10.14 4.28 -8.17
N PRO A 26 9.93 3.77 -6.94
CA PRO A 26 11.07 3.41 -6.10
C PRO A 26 11.83 2.24 -6.74
N LEU A 27 13.14 2.18 -6.54
CA LEU A 27 14.00 1.09 -7.04
C LEU A 27 13.45 -0.30 -6.65
N CYS A 28 12.85 -0.39 -5.46
CA CYS A 28 12.23 -1.63 -4.99
C CYS A 28 11.02 -2.11 -5.79
N ALA A 29 10.34 -1.20 -6.50
CA ALA A 29 9.21 -1.56 -7.35
C ALA A 29 9.64 -2.03 -8.75
N ASP A 30 10.91 -1.87 -9.14
CA ASP A 30 11.41 -2.35 -10.44
C ASP A 30 11.84 -3.81 -10.40
N ARG A 31 12.41 -4.26 -9.29
CA ARG A 31 12.93 -5.62 -9.11
C ARG A 31 12.49 -6.20 -7.77
N PRO A 32 11.20 -6.56 -7.60
CA PRO A 32 10.67 -6.99 -6.31
C PRO A 32 11.39 -8.21 -5.72
N ASP A 33 11.90 -9.11 -6.57
CA ASP A 33 12.63 -10.32 -6.13
C ASP A 33 13.90 -9.98 -5.32
N ASP A 34 14.58 -8.87 -5.62
CA ASP A 34 15.78 -8.46 -4.87
C ASP A 34 15.47 -8.05 -3.41
N TRP A 35 14.19 -7.83 -3.11
CA TRP A 35 13.66 -7.41 -1.81
C TRP A 35 12.91 -8.51 -1.09
N ASP A 36 12.70 -9.66 -1.74
CA ASP A 36 12.04 -10.81 -1.16
C ASP A 36 12.99 -11.50 -0.17
N LEU A 37 12.54 -11.79 1.05
CA LEU A 37 13.32 -12.52 2.05
C LEU A 37 13.22 -14.04 1.89
N ASP A 38 12.29 -14.52 1.07
CA ASP A 38 12.21 -15.93 0.68
C ASP A 38 13.20 -16.26 -0.47
N THR A 39 13.78 -15.24 -1.10
CA THR A 39 14.84 -15.38 -2.11
C THR A 39 16.10 -14.60 -1.70
N GLY A 40 17.27 -15.01 -2.20
CA GLY A 40 18.54 -14.31 -1.90
C GLY A 40 19.30 -14.82 -0.68
N THR A 41 20.30 -14.04 -0.27
CA THR A 41 21.23 -14.32 0.83
C THR A 41 21.33 -13.12 1.79
N PRO A 42 21.88 -13.29 3.00
CA PRO A 42 22.09 -12.16 3.92
C PRO A 42 22.85 -10.98 3.29
N ASP A 43 23.80 -11.25 2.39
CA ASP A 43 24.53 -10.21 1.66
C ASP A 43 23.64 -9.44 0.68
N THR A 44 22.78 -10.14 -0.07
CA THR A 44 21.87 -9.46 -1.01
C THR A 44 20.83 -8.64 -0.27
N TRP A 45 20.33 -9.11 0.87
CA TRP A 45 19.38 -8.37 1.71
C TRP A 45 19.99 -7.11 2.33
N ARG A 46 21.23 -7.19 2.81
CA ARG A 46 21.95 -6.01 3.32
C ARG A 46 22.13 -4.95 2.23
N ASN A 47 22.56 -5.36 1.04
CA ASN A 47 22.67 -4.45 -0.10
C ASN A 47 21.31 -3.85 -0.49
N ALA A 48 20.24 -4.63 -0.49
CA ALA A 48 18.90 -4.12 -0.73
C ALA A 48 18.53 -3.06 0.33
N ILE A 49 18.71 -3.33 1.62
CA ILE A 49 18.46 -2.35 2.69
C ILE A 49 19.23 -1.04 2.47
N GLU A 50 20.52 -1.13 2.13
CA GLU A 50 21.34 0.05 1.81
C GLU A 50 20.77 0.85 0.63
N LEU A 51 20.37 0.17 -0.45
CA LEU A 51 19.74 0.79 -1.61
C LEU A 51 18.39 1.44 -1.27
N CYS A 52 17.64 0.87 -0.32
CA CYS A 52 16.36 1.45 0.12
C CYS A 52 16.60 2.71 0.92
N ASN A 53 17.57 2.67 1.83
CA ASN A 53 17.93 3.80 2.68
C ASN A 53 18.51 4.96 1.87
N ALA A 54 19.14 4.68 0.72
CA ALA A 54 19.60 5.69 -0.22
C ALA A 54 18.47 6.23 -1.14
N CYS A 55 17.28 5.64 -1.12
CA CYS A 55 16.19 6.01 -2.02
C CYS A 55 15.55 7.34 -1.59
N PRO A 56 15.40 8.33 -2.50
CA PRO A 56 14.72 9.60 -2.19
C PRO A 56 13.25 9.49 -1.76
N LEU A 57 12.66 8.30 -1.88
CA LEU A 57 11.27 8.00 -1.52
C LEU A 57 11.15 7.23 -0.21
N LEU A 58 12.24 7.05 0.54
CA LEU A 58 12.26 6.27 1.78
C LEU A 58 11.14 6.68 2.73
N GLU A 59 10.99 7.98 3.00
CA GLU A 59 9.93 8.52 3.86
C GLU A 59 8.52 8.12 3.40
N GLN A 60 8.24 8.23 2.10
CA GLN A 60 6.94 7.83 1.54
C GLN A 60 6.73 6.31 1.65
N CYS A 61 7.78 5.51 1.49
CA CYS A 61 7.71 4.07 1.70
C CYS A 61 7.45 3.72 3.17
N SER A 62 8.04 4.44 4.12
CA SER A 62 7.82 4.28 5.56
C SER A 62 6.37 4.62 5.93
N GLU A 63 5.87 5.79 5.52
CA GLU A 63 4.47 6.19 5.74
C GLU A 63 3.48 5.17 5.17
N LEU A 64 3.79 4.62 3.99
CA LEU A 64 2.97 3.59 3.37
C LEU A 64 3.01 2.29 4.17
N ALA A 65 4.17 1.85 4.67
CA ALA A 65 4.31 0.70 5.57
C ALA A 65 3.53 0.88 6.88
N ASP A 66 3.54 2.08 7.46
CA ASP A 66 2.77 2.39 8.65
C ASP A 66 1.26 2.31 8.36
N SER A 67 0.81 2.88 7.24
CA SER A 67 -0.60 2.81 6.82
C SER A 67 -1.06 1.37 6.58
N LEU A 68 -0.17 0.53 6.04
CA LEU A 68 -0.39 -0.89 5.77
C LEU A 68 -0.51 -1.66 7.07
N THR A 69 0.40 -1.40 7.99
CA THR A 69 0.42 -2.01 9.32
C THR A 69 -0.80 -1.64 10.13
N ALA A 70 -1.23 -0.36 10.10
CA ALA A 70 -2.41 0.12 10.81
C ALA A 70 -3.72 -0.56 10.38
N ARG A 71 -3.82 -1.01 9.11
CA ARG A 71 -4.98 -1.73 8.59
C ARG A 71 -4.86 -3.27 8.65
N GLY A 72 -3.76 -3.78 9.20
CA GLY A 72 -3.48 -5.21 9.32
C GLY A 72 -2.90 -5.87 8.06
N ASP A 73 -2.51 -5.07 7.06
CA ASP A 73 -1.88 -5.53 5.82
C ASP A 73 -0.34 -5.34 5.90
N VAL A 74 0.27 -5.78 7.00
CA VAL A 74 1.73 -5.66 7.24
C VAL A 74 2.52 -6.32 6.11
N PRO A 75 3.64 -5.73 5.62
CA PRO A 75 4.54 -6.40 4.68
C PRO A 75 5.05 -7.74 5.24
N ARG A 76 5.11 -8.79 4.42
CA ARG A 76 5.53 -10.13 4.85
C ARG A 76 6.55 -10.71 3.89
N ALA A 77 7.56 -11.38 4.44
CA ALA A 77 8.65 -12.01 3.71
C ALA A 77 9.35 -11.07 2.72
N MET A 78 9.51 -9.79 3.07
CA MET A 78 10.16 -8.82 2.19
C MET A 78 10.77 -7.67 2.96
N ILE A 79 11.67 -6.95 2.30
CA ILE A 79 12.26 -5.70 2.77
C ILE A 79 11.39 -4.55 2.27
N TRP A 80 10.89 -3.74 3.21
CA TRP A 80 10.09 -2.56 2.91
C TRP A 80 10.63 -1.37 3.69
N ALA A 81 10.83 -0.23 3.02
CA ALA A 81 11.39 0.99 3.63
C ALA A 81 12.69 0.72 4.43
N GLY A 82 13.58 -0.13 3.90
CA GLY A 82 14.83 -0.51 4.56
C GLY A 82 14.67 -1.48 5.73
N ILE A 83 13.45 -1.92 6.03
CA ILE A 83 13.15 -2.82 7.15
C ILE A 83 12.81 -4.21 6.61
N PRO A 84 13.53 -5.26 7.03
CA PRO A 84 13.21 -6.64 6.67
C PRO A 84 12.05 -7.18 7.51
N TYR A 85 10.99 -7.65 6.86
CA TYR A 85 9.85 -8.30 7.49
C TYR A 85 9.83 -9.80 7.19
N ASP A 86 9.73 -10.62 8.23
CA ASP A 86 9.59 -12.05 8.10
C ASP A 86 8.24 -12.45 7.51
N SER A 87 8.09 -13.74 7.31
CA SER A 87 6.89 -14.37 6.77
C SER A 87 5.62 -14.15 7.62
N THR A 88 5.72 -13.65 8.84
CA THR A 88 4.61 -13.30 9.75
C THR A 88 4.35 -11.80 9.86
N GLY A 89 5.22 -10.97 9.24
CA GLY A 89 5.17 -9.52 9.31
C GLY A 89 5.94 -8.94 10.50
N LYS A 90 6.80 -9.73 11.15
CA LYS A 90 7.69 -9.25 12.21
C LYS A 90 9.01 -8.78 11.63
N ILE A 91 9.60 -7.77 12.25
CA ILE A 91 10.92 -7.27 11.87
C ILE A 91 11.96 -8.36 12.14
N VAL A 92 12.82 -8.61 11.15
CA VAL A 92 13.97 -9.51 11.28
C VAL A 92 15.14 -8.75 11.90
N GLU A 93 15.44 -9.03 13.16
CA GLU A 93 16.53 -8.35 13.88
C GLU A 93 17.94 -8.79 13.41
N ASN A 94 18.08 -10.04 12.96
CA ASN A 94 19.36 -10.59 12.55
C ASN A 94 19.23 -11.33 11.21
N LEU A 95 19.68 -10.68 10.13
CA LEU A 95 19.62 -11.21 8.77
C LEU A 95 20.55 -12.41 8.56
N ASP A 96 21.71 -12.47 9.21
CA ASP A 96 22.66 -13.58 9.03
C ASP A 96 22.12 -14.90 9.60
N ARG A 97 21.28 -14.80 10.65
CA ARG A 97 20.58 -15.94 11.27
C ARG A 97 19.22 -16.20 10.64
N TYR A 98 18.68 -15.26 9.89
CA TYR A 98 17.42 -15.46 9.20
C TYR A 98 17.59 -16.56 8.15
N ARG A 99 16.73 -17.56 8.25
CA ARG A 99 16.58 -18.60 7.24
C ARG A 99 15.18 -18.45 6.70
N ALA A 100 15.08 -18.18 5.41
CA ALA A 100 13.83 -18.39 4.70
C ALA A 100 13.36 -19.81 5.04
N ALA A 101 12.18 -19.92 5.65
CA ALA A 101 11.52 -21.23 5.63
C ALA A 101 11.40 -21.61 4.16
N PRO A 102 11.58 -22.90 3.79
CA PRO A 102 11.35 -23.33 2.42
C PRO A 102 10.04 -22.73 1.94
N LEU A 103 10.09 -21.98 0.83
CA LEU A 103 8.94 -21.31 0.21
C LEU A 103 7.77 -22.27 0.29
N ASP A 104 6.85 -22.01 1.23
CA ASP A 104 5.64 -22.80 1.26
C ASP A 104 4.84 -22.32 0.07
N HIS A 105 4.96 -23.04 -1.05
CA HIS A 105 4.22 -22.78 -2.27
C HIS A 105 2.70 -22.82 -2.04
N ARG A 106 2.22 -23.22 -0.85
CA ARG A 106 0.82 -23.12 -0.43
C ARG A 106 0.49 -21.84 0.33
N ARG A 107 1.43 -20.92 0.55
CA ARG A 107 1.11 -19.62 1.12
C ARG A 107 0.10 -18.90 0.22
N PRO A 108 -1.03 -18.45 0.76
CA PRO A 108 -1.96 -17.66 -0.03
C PRO A 108 -1.27 -16.38 -0.45
N LEU A 109 -1.20 -16.15 -1.76
CA LEU A 109 -0.72 -14.89 -2.33
C LEU A 109 -1.49 -13.74 -1.68
N GLN A 110 -0.77 -12.82 -1.03
CA GLN A 110 -1.37 -11.61 -0.47
C GLN A 110 -1.22 -10.48 -1.46
N ILE A 111 -2.34 -9.97 -1.95
CA ILE A 111 -2.37 -8.77 -2.77
C ILE A 111 -2.43 -7.58 -1.82
N ILE A 112 -1.28 -6.97 -1.57
CA ILE A 112 -1.21 -5.71 -0.83
C ILE A 112 -1.78 -4.61 -1.73
N ARG A 113 -2.95 -4.08 -1.36
CA ARG A 113 -3.55 -2.94 -2.06
C ARG A 113 -2.97 -1.65 -1.49
N LEU A 114 -2.28 -0.89 -2.34
CA LEU A 114 -1.69 0.41 -1.96
C LEU A 114 -2.74 1.53 -1.88
N GLY A 115 -3.92 1.32 -2.46
CA GLY A 115 -5.05 2.24 -2.33
C GLY A 115 -5.85 2.00 -1.05
N ASP A 116 -6.73 2.95 -0.74
CA ASP A 116 -7.63 2.86 0.41
C ASP A 116 -8.45 1.56 0.39
N ARG A 117 -8.59 0.94 1.57
CA ARG A 117 -9.44 -0.25 1.72
C ARG A 117 -10.89 0.16 1.43
N PRO A 118 -11.60 -0.53 0.52
CA PRO A 118 -13.01 -0.23 0.27
C PRO A 118 -13.80 -0.32 1.57
N SER A 119 -14.40 0.80 1.99
CA SER A 119 -15.25 0.83 3.17
C SER A 119 -16.54 0.08 2.86
N ILE A 120 -16.84 -0.98 3.61
CA ILE A 120 -18.04 -1.82 3.42
C ILE A 120 -19.35 -1.04 3.62
N GLY A 121 -19.30 0.18 4.19
CA GLY A 121 -20.46 1.02 4.45
C GLY A 121 -20.82 2.06 3.38
N ALA A 122 -20.07 2.16 2.28
CA ALA A 122 -20.46 3.07 1.20
C ALA A 122 -21.73 2.53 0.52
N ALA A 123 -22.82 3.31 0.53
CA ALA A 123 -24.03 2.96 -0.20
C ALA A 123 -23.64 2.61 -1.65
N PRO A 124 -24.10 1.47 -2.18
CA PRO A 124 -23.73 1.08 -3.54
C PRO A 124 -24.17 2.18 -4.49
N VAL A 125 -23.22 2.76 -5.21
CA VAL A 125 -23.55 3.62 -6.35
C VAL A 125 -24.41 2.76 -7.29
N PRO A 126 -25.60 3.21 -7.71
CA PRO A 126 -26.44 2.43 -8.61
C PRO A 126 -25.66 2.18 -9.90
N VAL A 127 -25.13 0.97 -10.04
CA VAL A 127 -24.43 0.53 -11.23
C VAL A 127 -25.48 0.12 -12.26
N PRO A 128 -25.40 0.63 -13.51
CA PRO A 128 -26.30 0.18 -14.54
C PRO A 128 -26.11 -1.32 -14.76
N HIS A 129 -27.20 -2.09 -14.58
CA HIS A 129 -27.20 -3.53 -14.84
C HIS A 129 -26.93 -3.77 -16.33
N ARG A 130 -25.69 -4.15 -16.63
CA ARG A 130 -25.31 -4.62 -17.97
C ARG A 130 -25.70 -6.08 -18.05
N HIS A 131 -26.84 -6.37 -18.68
CA HIS A 131 -27.16 -7.73 -19.06
C HIS A 131 -26.19 -8.16 -20.17
N LEU A 132 -25.20 -8.99 -19.81
CA LEU A 132 -24.36 -9.67 -20.79
C LEU A 132 -25.18 -10.80 -21.42
N VAL A 133 -25.89 -10.49 -22.51
CA VAL A 133 -26.54 -11.52 -23.34
C VAL A 133 -25.47 -12.11 -24.24
N LEU A 134 -25.10 -13.37 -23.97
CA LEU A 134 -24.12 -14.13 -24.75
C LEU A 134 -24.51 -14.11 -26.24
N GLY A 135 -23.73 -13.39 -27.06
CA GLY A 135 -23.83 -13.42 -28.53
C GLY A 135 -24.52 -12.25 -29.23
N GLN A 136 -24.94 -11.19 -28.52
CA GLN A 136 -25.52 -9.99 -29.15
C GLN A 136 -24.64 -8.75 -28.91
N ALA A 137 -24.38 -7.97 -29.95
CA ALA A 137 -23.69 -6.69 -29.84
C ALA A 137 -24.50 -5.72 -28.96
N LEU A 138 -23.86 -5.15 -27.95
CA LEU A 138 -24.51 -4.26 -26.99
C LEU A 138 -24.93 -2.96 -27.68
N SER A 139 -26.23 -2.67 -27.72
CA SER A 139 -26.72 -1.34 -28.07
C SER A 139 -26.28 -0.34 -26.99
N PRO A 140 -25.73 0.83 -27.36
CA PRO A 140 -25.38 1.86 -26.40
C PRO A 140 -26.65 2.36 -25.69
N THR A 141 -26.79 2.05 -24.40
CA THR A 141 -27.83 2.62 -23.55
C THR A 141 -27.61 4.14 -23.51
N ARG A 142 -28.53 4.88 -24.11
CA ARG A 142 -28.50 6.34 -24.18
C ARG A 142 -28.69 6.89 -22.75
N THR A 143 -27.63 7.42 -22.17
CA THR A 143 -27.69 8.14 -20.88
C THR A 143 -28.44 9.45 -21.12
N SER A 144 -29.67 9.57 -20.62
CA SER A 144 -30.30 10.88 -20.49
C SER A 144 -29.57 11.66 -19.41
N ALA A 145 -29.15 12.88 -19.78
CA ALA A 145 -28.57 13.87 -18.87
C ALA A 145 -29.60 14.40 -17.87
#